data_AF-A0A7V5YS11-F1
#
_entry.id   AF-A0A7V5YS11-F1
#
_cell.length_a   1.000
_cell.length_b   1.000
_cell.length_c   1.000
_cell.angle_alpha   90.00
_cell.angle_beta   90.00
_cell.angle_gamma   90.00
#
_symmetry.space_group_name_H-M   'P 1'
#
loop_
_entity.id
_entity.type
_entity.pdbx_description
1 polymer ?
#
loop_
_entity_poly.entity_id
_entity_poly.type
_entity_poly.pdbx_seq_one_letter_code
_entity_poly.pdbx_strand_id
1 'polypeptide(L)'
;MPSRGVCLVVRVIPERELVMYVDPWIRSQRPARPRREVRRERDYISSWSFVLVPVGVTRTRLLVRTRVRWSPSWRTGLSWRVFTEPFHFLAERQILLRIRDRAER
;
A
#
# COMPACT_ATOMS: atom_id res chain seq x y z
N MET A 1 -1.42 -23.25 9.88
CA MET A 1 -2.23 -22.90 8.69
C MET A 1 -1.75 -21.54 8.18
N PRO A 2 -1.16 -21.41 6.97
CA PRO A 2 -0.66 -20.11 6.53
C PRO A 2 -1.84 -19.23 6.11
N SER A 3 -1.94 -18.05 6.73
CA SER A 3 -2.88 -16.99 6.38
C SER A 3 -2.62 -16.54 4.95
N ARG A 4 -3.52 -16.93 4.02
CA ARG A 4 -3.46 -16.52 2.61
C ARG A 4 -3.58 -14.99 2.52
N GLY A 5 -2.44 -14.33 2.37
CA GLY A 5 -2.30 -12.89 2.38
C GLY A 5 -3.04 -12.21 1.24
N VAL A 6 -3.76 -11.17 1.61
CA VAL A 6 -4.60 -10.24 0.82
C VAL A 6 -3.77 -9.35 -0.13
N CYS A 7 -2.47 -9.59 -0.20
CA CYS A 7 -1.50 -8.77 -0.90
C CYS A 7 -0.57 -9.65 -1.75
N LEU A 8 -0.40 -9.27 -3.01
CA LEU A 8 0.58 -9.85 -3.91
C LEU A 8 1.89 -9.06 -3.79
N VAL A 9 2.97 -9.74 -3.43
CA VAL A 9 4.30 -9.18 -3.59
C VAL A 9 4.66 -9.24 -5.06
N VAL A 10 4.77 -8.08 -5.70
CA VAL A 10 5.06 -7.95 -7.13
C VAL A 10 6.57 -7.98 -7.37
N ARG A 11 7.34 -7.41 -6.45
CA ARG A 11 8.81 -7.36 -6.54
C ARG A 11 9.44 -7.32 -5.17
N VAL A 12 10.52 -8.06 -5.00
CA VAL A 12 11.45 -7.92 -3.87
C VAL A 12 12.85 -7.82 -4.43
N ILE A 13 13.54 -6.73 -4.12
CA ILE A 13 14.99 -6.66 -4.17
C ILE A 13 15.44 -6.54 -2.72
N PRO A 14 16.11 -7.55 -2.16
CA PRO A 14 16.60 -7.50 -0.78
C PRO A 14 17.32 -6.18 -0.50
N GLU A 15 17.06 -5.61 0.68
CA GLU A 15 17.71 -4.39 1.18
C GLU A 15 17.50 -3.12 0.33
N ARG A 16 16.68 -3.19 -0.72
CA ARG A 16 16.49 -2.06 -1.66
C ARG A 16 15.04 -1.78 -1.98
N GLU A 17 14.26 -2.79 -2.35
CA GLU A 17 12.92 -2.56 -2.87
C GLU A 17 11.93 -3.65 -2.45
N LEU A 18 10.73 -3.22 -2.08
CA LEU A 18 9.58 -4.07 -1.88
C LEU A 18 8.38 -3.42 -2.55
N VAL A 19 7.81 -4.10 -3.55
CA VAL A 19 6.61 -3.66 -4.25
C VAL A 19 5.49 -4.65 -3.97
N MET A 20 4.39 -4.10 -3.48
CA MET A 20 3.22 -4.81 -3.02
C MET A 20 1.99 -4.31 -3.77
N TYR A 21 1.07 -5.22 -4.06
CA TYR A 21 -0.18 -4.93 -4.73
C TYR A 21 -1.33 -5.52 -3.92
N VAL A 22 -2.40 -4.75 -3.72
CA VAL A 22 -3.59 -5.16 -2.98
C VAL A 22 -4.78 -5.16 -3.93
N ASP A 23 -5.48 -6.29 -3.98
CA ASP A 23 -6.70 -6.47 -4.78
C ASP A 23 -7.95 -6.19 -3.91
N PRO A 24 -9.00 -5.54 -4.47
CA PRO A 24 -10.25 -5.26 -3.76
C PRO A 24 -10.98 -6.50 -3.20
N TRP A 25 -10.67 -7.71 -3.67
CA TRP A 25 -11.36 -8.94 -3.26
C TRP A 25 -10.83 -9.56 -1.95
N ILE A 26 -10.83 -8.74 -0.89
CA ILE A 26 -10.40 -9.08 0.49
C ILE A 26 -11.15 -10.31 1.07
N ARG A 27 -12.35 -10.62 0.57
CA ARG A 27 -13.19 -11.73 1.06
C ARG A 27 -13.08 -13.06 0.30
N SER A 28 -12.40 -13.09 -0.86
CA SER A 28 -12.56 -14.22 -1.79
C SER A 28 -11.54 -15.36 -1.67
N GLN A 29 -10.51 -15.22 -0.83
CA GLN A 29 -9.35 -16.14 -0.75
C GLN A 29 -8.62 -16.40 -2.09
N ARG A 30 -8.95 -15.66 -3.16
CA ARG A 30 -8.28 -15.75 -4.46
C ARG A 30 -6.99 -14.95 -4.44
N PRO A 31 -5.92 -15.41 -5.11
CA PRO A 31 -4.69 -14.65 -5.24
C PRO A 31 -4.98 -13.30 -5.92
N ALA A 32 -4.49 -12.22 -5.32
CA ALA A 32 -4.60 -10.87 -5.86
C ALA A 32 -3.99 -10.84 -7.27
N ARG A 33 -4.73 -10.31 -8.25
CA ARG A 33 -4.23 -10.12 -9.62
C ARG A 33 -4.08 -8.64 -9.89
N PRO A 34 -2.99 -8.19 -10.54
CA PRO A 34 -2.85 -6.81 -10.97
C PRO A 34 -3.96 -6.50 -12.00
N ARG A 35 -5.02 -5.85 -11.54
CA ARG A 35 -6.13 -5.38 -12.37
C ARG A 35 -5.83 -3.93 -12.74
N ARG A 36 -6.13 -3.55 -13.98
CA ARG A 36 -6.06 -2.15 -14.42
C ARG A 36 -7.34 -1.38 -14.11
N GLU A 37 -8.46 -2.08 -13.98
CA GLU A 37 -9.79 -1.50 -13.91
C GLU A 37 -10.52 -1.88 -12.62
N VAL A 38 -11.21 -0.90 -12.07
CA VAL A 38 -12.13 -1.04 -10.94
C VAL A 38 -13.50 -1.35 -11.53
N ARG A 39 -14.05 -2.53 -11.23
CA ARG A 39 -15.31 -3.00 -11.86
C ARG A 39 -16.57 -2.68 -11.07
N ARG A 40 -16.48 -2.46 -9.76
CA ARG A 40 -17.62 -2.16 -8.88
C ARG A 40 -17.41 -0.83 -8.16
N GLU A 41 -18.52 -0.22 -7.77
CA GLU A 41 -18.51 1.11 -7.14
C GLU A 41 -17.72 1.17 -5.83
N ARG A 42 -17.61 0.05 -5.10
CA ARG A 42 -16.85 -0.06 -3.84
C ARG A 42 -15.48 -0.70 -3.99
N ASP A 43 -15.10 -1.10 -5.20
CA ASP A 43 -13.79 -1.70 -5.42
C ASP A 43 -12.73 -0.58 -5.41
N TYR A 44 -11.57 -0.86 -4.82
CA TYR A 44 -10.37 -0.06 -4.95
C TYR A 44 -9.18 -0.97 -5.20
N ILE A 45 -8.25 -0.51 -6.02
CA ILE A 45 -6.99 -1.18 -6.30
C ILE A 45 -5.89 -0.33 -5.67
N SER A 46 -4.97 -0.94 -4.93
CA SER A 46 -3.83 -0.22 -4.38
C SER A 46 -2.50 -0.90 -4.73
N SER A 47 -1.48 -0.08 -4.95
CA SER A 47 -0.09 -0.52 -5.07
C SER A 47 0.77 0.28 -4.10
N TRP A 48 1.63 -0.42 -3.39
CA TRP A 48 2.54 0.13 -2.39
C TRP A 48 3.97 -0.19 -2.83
N SER A 49 4.86 0.79 -2.81
CA SER A 49 6.29 0.57 -3.03
C SER A 49 7.10 1.15 -1.89
N PHE A 50 7.99 0.35 -1.34
CA PHE A 50 8.98 0.71 -0.33
C PHE A 50 10.36 0.66 -0.99
N VAL A 51 11.07 1.79 -0.99
CA VAL A 51 12.40 1.90 -1.62
C VAL A 51 13.37 2.47 -0.60
N LEU A 52 14.49 1.79 -0.39
CA LEU A 52 15.59 2.26 0.45
C LEU A 52 16.63 2.95 -0.43
N VAL A 53 16.83 4.24 -0.19
CA VAL A 53 17.84 5.05 -0.88
C VAL A 53 19.00 5.28 0.09
N PRO A 54 20.24 4.84 -0.22
CA PRO A 54 21.38 5.11 0.64
C PRO A 54 21.66 6.63 0.70
N VAL A 55 21.90 7.14 1.92
CA VAL A 55 22.25 8.55 2.20
C VAL A 55 23.56 8.54 2.99
N GLY A 56 24.62 8.07 2.36
CA GLY A 56 25.93 7.83 2.97
C GLY A 56 26.16 6.36 3.30
N VAL A 57 27.20 6.08 4.10
CA VAL A 57 27.71 4.72 4.35
C VAL A 57 26.83 3.94 5.35
N THR A 58 26.21 4.63 6.31
CA THR A 58 25.49 4.01 7.44
C THR A 58 24.02 4.42 7.54
N ARG A 59 23.50 5.18 6.57
CA ARG A 59 22.14 5.72 6.62
C ARG A 59 21.39 5.44 5.33
N THR A 60 20.10 5.17 5.46
CA THR A 60 19.18 5.02 4.34
C THR A 60 17.96 5.90 4.54
N ARG A 61 17.35 6.33 3.44
CA ARG A 61 16.07 7.01 3.40
C ARG A 61 15.05 6.05 2.83
N LEU A 62 14.02 5.75 3.62
CA LEU A 62 12.87 4.99 3.16
C LEU A 62 11.90 5.92 2.41
N LEU A 63 11.70 5.64 1.13
CA LEU A 63 10.67 6.25 0.30
C LEU A 63 9.49 5.29 0.18
N VAL A 64 8.32 5.72 0.60
CA VAL A 64 7.07 4.96 0.46
C VAL A 64 6.16 5.68 -0.51
N ARG A 65 5.67 4.94 -1.51
CA ARG A 65 4.71 5.45 -2.48
C ARG A 65 3.52 4.53 -2.57
N THR A 66 2.37 5.11 -2.28
CA THR A 66 1.08 4.45 -2.38
C THR A 66 0.32 5.03 -3.57
N ARG A 67 -0.22 4.17 -4.44
CA ARG A 67 -1.16 4.58 -5.49
C ARG A 67 -2.46 3.83 -5.28
N VAL A 68 -3.57 4.55 -5.33
CA VAL A 68 -4.90 3.98 -5.22
C VAL A 68 -5.73 4.38 -6.42
N ARG A 69 -6.49 3.44 -6.96
CA ARG A 69 -7.53 3.68 -7.97
C ARG A 69 -8.84 3.17 -7.42
N TRP A 70 -9.86 4.02 -7.36
CA TRP A 70 -11.21 3.70 -6.91
C TRP A 70 -12.24 4.02 -8.00
N SER A 71 -13.50 3.60 -7.81
CA SER A 71 -14.58 3.84 -8.77
C SER A 71 -14.87 5.34 -8.94
N PRO A 72 -15.04 5.85 -10.16
CA PRO A 72 -15.20 7.27 -10.44
C PRO A 72 -16.59 7.86 -10.05
N SER A 73 -17.35 7.24 -9.13
CA SER A 73 -18.64 7.80 -8.73
C SER A 73 -18.46 9.00 -7.80
N TRP A 74 -19.29 10.04 -7.96
CA TRP A 74 -19.19 11.28 -7.19
C TRP A 74 -19.37 11.06 -5.69
N ARG A 75 -20.24 10.11 -5.29
CA ARG A 75 -20.47 9.73 -3.89
C ARG A 75 -19.21 9.10 -3.29
N THR A 76 -18.59 8.15 -4.01
CA THR A 76 -17.35 7.50 -3.60
C THR A 76 -16.18 8.47 -3.58
N GLY A 77 -16.08 9.38 -4.55
CA GLY A 77 -15.05 10.40 -4.61
C GLY A 77 -15.09 11.37 -3.43
N LEU A 78 -16.29 11.81 -3.02
CA LEU A 78 -16.46 12.70 -1.88
C LEU A 78 -16.17 11.98 -0.54
N SER A 79 -16.72 10.78 -0.35
CA SER A 79 -16.44 10.00 0.87
C SER A 79 -14.95 9.68 1.01
N TRP A 80 -14.30 9.35 -0.11
CA TRP A 80 -12.88 9.02 -0.12
C TRP A 80 -12.01 10.22 0.28
N ARG A 81 -12.27 11.39 -0.28
CA ARG A 81 -11.51 12.62 0.03
C ARG A 81 -11.74 13.10 1.47
N VAL A 82 -12.96 13.03 1.98
CA VAL A 82 -13.30 13.64 3.28
C VAL A 82 -12.92 12.75 4.46
N PHE A 83 -13.11 11.43 4.34
CA PHE A 83 -12.92 10.52 5.48
C PHE A 83 -11.76 9.56 5.28
N THR A 84 -11.64 8.98 4.08
CA THR A 84 -10.72 7.87 3.84
C THR A 84 -9.28 8.34 3.68
N GLU A 85 -9.04 9.41 2.93
CA GLU A 85 -7.71 9.96 2.71
C GLU A 85 -7.04 10.49 4.01
N PRO A 86 -7.71 11.26 4.89
CA PRO A 86 -7.12 11.69 6.15
C PRO A 86 -6.82 10.53 7.10
N PHE A 87 -7.74 9.56 7.19
CA PHE A 87 -7.55 8.37 8.02
C PHE A 87 -6.38 7.52 7.51
N HIS A 88 -6.31 7.29 6.20
CA HIS A 88 -5.19 6.58 5.58
C HIS A 88 -3.87 7.28 5.85
N PHE A 89 -3.81 8.61 5.74
CA PHE A 89 -2.60 9.37 6.01
C PHE A 89 -2.10 9.18 7.44
N LEU A 90 -2.99 9.27 8.43
CA LEU A 90 -2.62 9.08 9.83
C LEU A 90 -2.14 7.66 10.11
N ALA A 91 -2.84 6.65 9.58
CA ALA A 91 -2.47 5.25 9.74
C ALA A 91 -1.12 4.93 9.07
N GLU A 92 -0.91 5.38 7.83
CA GLU A 92 0.34 5.21 7.09
C GLU A 92 1.50 5.91 7.83
N ARG A 93 1.29 7.15 8.28
CA ARG A 93 2.29 7.89 9.07
C ARG A 93 2.70 7.12 10.33
N GLN A 94 1.74 6.55 11.07
CA GLN A 94 2.06 5.79 12.28
C GLN A 94 2.87 4.52 11.97
N ILE A 95 2.56 3.84 10.87
CA ILE A 95 3.35 2.68 10.40
C ILE A 95 4.77 3.11 10.07
N LEU A 96 4.95 4.20 9.31
CA LEU A 96 6.27 4.69 8.92
C LEU A 96 7.11 5.13 10.13
N LEU A 97 6.51 5.81 11.11
CA LEU A 97 7.19 6.18 12.35
C LEU A 97 7.63 4.94 13.13
N ARG A 98 6.78 3.91 13.23
CA ARG A 98 7.13 2.65 13.89
C ARG A 98 8.22 1.86 13.15
N ILE A 99 8.30 1.98 11.82
CA ILE A 99 9.39 1.37 11.04
C ILE A 99 10.70 2.11 11.38
N ARG A 100 10.66 3.45 11.39
CA ARG A 100 11.80 4.27 11.76
C ARG A 100 12.30 3.94 13.17
N ASP A 101 11.41 3.93 14.16
CA ASP A 101 11.76 3.64 15.55
C ASP A 101 12.40 2.25 15.72
N ARG A 102 12.05 1.27 14.88
CA ARG A 102 12.65 -0.07 14.91
C ARG A 102 13.98 -0.16 14.16
N ALA A 103 14.17 0.67 13.14
CA ALA A 103 15.41 0.71 12.38
C ALA A 103 16.50 1.53 13.09
N GLU A 104 16.10 2.48 13.96
CA GLU A 104 16.99 3.32 14.75
C GLU A 104 17.28 2.77 16.16
N ARG A 105 16.63 1.67 16.55
CA ARG A 105 16.94 0.90 17.77
C ARG A 105 18.08 -0.07 17.52
#